data_AF-A0A959K8J5-F1
#
_entry.id   AF-A0A959K8J5-F1
#
_cell.length_a   1.000
_cell.length_b   1.000
_cell.length_c   1.000
_cell.angle_alpha   90.00
_cell.angle_beta   90.00
_cell.angle_gamma   90.00
#
_symmetry.space_group_name_H-M   'P 1'
#
loop_
_entity.id
_entity.type
_entity.pdbx_description
1 polymer ?
#
loop_
_entity_poly.entity_id
_entity_poly.type
_entity_poly.pdbx_seq_one_letter_code
_entity_poly.pdbx_strand_id
1 'polypeptide(L)'
;MKSWMITVCITGLLAFSCKKESPAVTCETKATAVVDALNAYVETPTKENCLSYVNALKDYVNSNACFDNAFYASYKKQLDEFSEADCE
;
A
#
# COMPACT_ATOMS: atom_id res chain seq x y z
N MET A 1 35.59 22.60 18.49
CA MET A 1 35.71 23.53 17.34
C MET A 1 35.64 22.72 16.07
N LYS A 2 34.76 23.14 15.14
CA LYS A 2 34.84 22.95 13.67
C LYS A 2 34.76 21.52 13.12
N SER A 3 33.64 21.17 12.49
CA SER A 3 33.35 21.29 11.03
C SER A 3 33.52 19.92 10.36
N TRP A 4 32.44 19.19 10.06
CA TRP A 4 31.65 19.27 8.82
C TRP A 4 32.46 18.91 7.56
N MET A 5 31.93 17.93 6.83
CA MET A 5 32.31 17.43 5.50
C MET A 5 33.45 16.41 5.44
N ILE A 6 33.09 15.13 5.29
CA ILE A 6 33.39 14.31 4.10
C ILE A 6 32.23 13.30 3.97
N THR A 7 31.16 13.83 3.38
CA THR A 7 30.20 13.06 2.58
C THR A 7 30.95 12.47 1.39
N VAL A 8 30.43 11.38 0.81
CA VAL A 8 30.83 10.78 -0.49
C VAL A 8 31.92 9.71 -0.38
N CYS A 9 31.51 8.46 -0.13
CA CYS A 9 32.12 7.22 -0.70
C CYS A 9 31.51 5.91 -0.16
N ILE A 10 30.37 5.93 0.54
CA ILE A 10 29.64 4.71 0.93
C ILE A 10 28.23 4.73 0.31
N THR A 11 28.16 5.07 -0.97
CA THR A 11 26.92 5.11 -1.77
C THR A 11 27.01 4.25 -3.04
N GLY A 12 28.02 3.37 -3.15
CA GLY A 12 28.25 2.53 -4.33
C GLY A 12 28.01 1.02 -4.14
N LEU A 13 27.81 0.54 -2.91
CA LEU A 13 27.75 -0.91 -2.60
C LEU A 13 26.39 -1.40 -2.07
N LEU A 14 25.34 -0.59 -2.23
CA LEU A 14 23.94 -1.01 -1.98
C LEU A 14 23.16 -1.31 -3.28
N ALA A 15 23.80 -1.19 -4.44
CA ALA A 15 23.14 -1.29 -5.74
C ALA A 15 22.94 -2.73 -6.28
N PHE A 16 23.41 -3.77 -5.58
CA PHE A 16 23.30 -5.16 -6.08
C PHE A 16 22.72 -6.18 -5.09
N SER A 17 22.35 -5.79 -3.88
CA SER A 17 21.84 -6.73 -2.87
C SER A 17 20.47 -6.41 -2.28
N CYS A 18 19.73 -5.46 -2.85
CA CYS A 18 18.27 -5.51 -2.77
C CYS A 18 17.76 -6.47 -3.85
N LYS A 19 18.11 -7.77 -3.74
CA LYS A 19 17.10 -8.78 -4.05
C LYS A 19 15.93 -8.36 -3.17
N LYS A 20 14.87 -7.86 -3.79
CA LYS A 20 13.67 -7.42 -3.08
C LYS A 20 13.04 -8.70 -2.51
N GLU A 21 13.61 -9.23 -1.44
CA GLU A 21 12.84 -9.81 -0.36
C GLU A 21 11.96 -8.67 0.12
N SER A 22 10.88 -8.44 -0.61
CA SER A 22 9.80 -7.60 -0.12
C SER A 22 9.45 -8.19 1.25
N PRO A 23 9.40 -7.38 2.32
CA PRO A 23 8.95 -7.88 3.61
C PRO A 23 7.64 -8.63 3.36
N ALA A 24 7.51 -9.81 3.94
CA ALA A 24 6.52 -10.85 3.68
C ALA A 24 5.05 -10.40 3.85
N VAL A 25 4.63 -9.43 3.06
CA VAL A 25 3.24 -9.02 2.90
C VAL A 25 2.77 -9.71 1.63
N THR A 26 2.21 -10.90 1.82
CA THR A 26 1.58 -11.65 0.75
C THR A 26 0.36 -10.86 0.26
N CYS A 27 -0.09 -11.12 -0.98
CA CYS A 27 -1.35 -10.56 -1.45
C CYS A 27 -2.54 -10.91 -0.57
N GLU A 28 -2.47 -12.05 0.13
CA GLU A 28 -3.45 -12.43 1.12
C GLU A 28 -3.51 -11.39 2.25
N THR A 29 -2.37 -11.00 2.86
CA THR A 29 -2.35 -10.00 3.92
C THR A 29 -2.94 -8.65 3.48
N LYS A 30 -2.58 -8.17 2.28
CA LYS A 30 -3.15 -6.91 1.77
C LYS A 30 -4.63 -7.04 1.46
N ALA A 31 -5.08 -8.18 0.93
CA ALA A 31 -6.50 -8.44 0.68
C ALA A 31 -7.30 -8.48 1.99
N THR A 32 -6.76 -9.11 3.04
CA THR A 32 -7.36 -9.11 4.39
C THR A 32 -7.49 -7.69 4.92
N ALA A 33 -6.45 -6.85 4.79
CA ALA A 33 -6.51 -5.46 5.22
C ALA A 33 -7.61 -4.65 4.50
N VAL A 34 -7.85 -4.91 3.21
CA VAL A 34 -8.97 -4.30 2.47
C VAL A 34 -10.32 -4.74 3.04
N VAL A 35 -10.48 -6.03 3.31
CA VAL A 35 -11.73 -6.59 3.87
C VAL A 35 -11.99 -6.07 5.27
N ASP A 36 -10.98 -6.01 6.13
CA ASP A 36 -11.11 -5.52 7.50
C ASP A 36 -11.50 -4.03 7.52
N ALA A 37 -10.87 -3.21 6.67
CA ALA A 37 -11.20 -1.79 6.55
C ALA A 37 -12.61 -1.57 5.98
N LEU A 38 -13.04 -2.41 5.03
CA LEU A 38 -14.42 -2.41 4.53
C LEU A 38 -15.42 -2.73 5.64
N ASN A 39 -15.17 -3.79 6.41
CA ASN A 39 -16.04 -4.18 7.52
C ASN A 39 -16.15 -3.06 8.55
N ALA A 40 -15.05 -2.41 8.91
CA ALA A 40 -15.05 -1.28 9.83
C ALA A 40 -15.89 -0.10 9.29
N TYR A 41 -15.83 0.18 7.99
CA TYR A 41 -16.68 1.21 7.35
C TYR A 41 -18.15 0.82 7.32
N VAL A 42 -18.47 -0.44 7.02
CA VAL A 42 -19.86 -0.96 7.03
C VAL A 42 -20.45 -0.93 8.43
N GLU A 43 -19.68 -1.30 9.45
CA GLU A 43 -20.11 -1.27 10.86
C GLU A 43 -20.27 0.16 11.38
N THR A 44 -19.36 1.06 10.99
CA THR A 44 -19.34 2.45 11.43
C THR A 44 -18.98 3.36 10.25
N PRO A 45 -19.98 3.93 9.55
CA PRO A 45 -19.76 4.65 8.29
C PRO A 45 -19.30 6.09 8.53
N THR A 46 -18.12 6.24 9.13
CA THR A 46 -17.46 7.53 9.32
C THR A 46 -16.51 7.82 8.15
N LYS A 47 -16.21 9.11 7.94
CA LYS A 47 -15.20 9.56 6.98
C LYS A 47 -13.84 8.88 7.20
N GLU A 48 -13.44 8.71 8.46
CA GLU A 48 -12.18 8.05 8.83
C GLU A 48 -12.13 6.59 8.40
N ASN A 49 -13.20 5.83 8.64
CA ASN A 49 -13.27 4.42 8.24
C ASN A 49 -13.36 4.28 6.71
N CYS A 50 -14.08 5.19 6.04
CA CYS A 50 -14.11 5.25 4.58
C CYS A 50 -12.71 5.47 4.00
N LEU A 51 -11.99 6.50 4.46
CA LEU A 51 -10.63 6.79 4.01
C LEU A 51 -9.67 5.62 4.29
N SER A 52 -9.84 4.94 5.42
CA SER A 52 -9.06 3.74 5.74
C SER A 52 -9.29 2.62 4.71
N TYR A 53 -10.53 2.39 4.30
CA TYR A 53 -10.87 1.43 3.25
C TYR A 53 -10.28 1.82 1.88
N VAL A 54 -10.40 3.09 1.46
CA VAL A 54 -9.82 3.56 0.19
C VAL A 54 -8.31 3.42 0.17
N ASN A 55 -7.65 3.76 1.28
CA ASN A 55 -6.20 3.63 1.40
C ASN A 55 -5.75 2.17 1.31
N ALA A 56 -6.49 1.24 1.93
CA ALA A 56 -6.22 -0.20 1.80
C ALA A 56 -6.39 -0.67 0.34
N LEU A 57 -7.44 -0.22 -0.36
CA LEU A 57 -7.64 -0.52 -1.79
C LEU A 57 -6.47 -0.02 -2.64
N LYS A 58 -6.04 1.23 -2.43
CA LYS A 58 -4.89 1.82 -3.15
C LYS A 58 -3.61 1.05 -2.88
N ASP A 59 -3.34 0.67 -1.64
CA ASP A 59 -2.15 -0.13 -1.29
C ASP A 59 -2.18 -1.52 -1.95
N TYR A 60 -3.36 -2.15 -2.02
CA TYR A 60 -3.55 -3.42 -2.71
C TYR A 60 -3.29 -3.29 -4.22
N VAL A 61 -3.91 -2.30 -4.88
CA VAL A 61 -3.84 -2.06 -6.33
C VAL A 61 -2.48 -1.52 -6.80
N ASN A 62 -1.73 -0.88 -5.91
CA ASN A 62 -0.35 -0.44 -6.21
C ASN A 62 0.70 -1.50 -5.84
N SER A 63 0.29 -2.68 -5.34
CA SER A 63 1.23 -3.73 -4.99
C SER A 63 1.63 -4.58 -6.20
N ASN A 64 2.90 -4.50 -6.60
CA ASN A 64 3.48 -5.38 -7.63
C ASN A 64 3.39 -6.87 -7.26
N ALA A 65 3.23 -7.21 -5.97
CA ALA A 65 3.05 -8.60 -5.55
C ALA A 65 1.73 -9.19 -6.08
N CYS A 66 0.74 -8.34 -6.41
CA CYS A 66 -0.64 -8.74 -6.68
C CYS A 66 -1.10 -8.50 -8.12
N PHE A 67 -0.24 -7.96 -8.99
CA PHE A 67 -0.56 -7.46 -10.32
C PHE A 67 -1.30 -8.46 -11.25
N ASP A 68 -1.13 -9.76 -11.04
CA ASP A 68 -1.77 -10.82 -11.85
C ASP A 68 -2.86 -11.62 -11.10
N ASN A 69 -3.24 -11.19 -9.90
CA ASN A 69 -4.24 -11.88 -9.10
C ASN A 69 -5.67 -11.55 -9.60
N ALA A 70 -6.57 -12.54 -9.71
CA ALA A 70 -7.98 -12.28 -10.01
C ALA A 70 -8.64 -11.32 -9.00
N PHE A 71 -8.21 -11.36 -7.74
CA PHE A 71 -8.61 -10.41 -6.69
C PHE A 71 -8.07 -8.98 -6.95
N TYR A 72 -6.92 -8.84 -7.60
CA TYR A 72 -6.42 -7.53 -8.02
C TYR A 72 -7.33 -6.86 -9.03
N ALA A 73 -7.78 -7.60 -10.03
CA ALA A 73 -8.69 -7.05 -11.04
C ALA A 73 -10.01 -6.56 -10.42
N SER A 74 -10.55 -7.26 -9.42
CA SER A 74 -11.80 -6.85 -8.75
C SER A 74 -11.63 -5.59 -7.90
N TYR A 75 -10.52 -5.44 -7.17
CA TYR A 75 -10.26 -4.24 -6.36
C TYR A 75 -9.80 -3.04 -7.19
N LYS A 76 -9.12 -3.27 -8.31
CA LYS A 76 -8.81 -2.20 -9.28
C LYS A 76 -10.10 -1.57 -9.82
N LYS A 77 -11.07 -2.39 -10.22
CA LYS A 77 -12.38 -1.89 -10.65
C LYS A 77 -13.09 -1.09 -9.55
N GLN A 78 -13.11 -1.61 -8.31
CA GLN A 78 -13.69 -0.89 -7.17
C GLN A 78 -13.02 0.46 -6.94
N LEU A 79 -11.70 0.55 -7.07
CA LEU A 79 -10.96 1.80 -6.92
C LEU A 79 -11.21 2.78 -8.08
N ASP A 80 -11.44 2.28 -9.30
CA ASP A 80 -11.85 3.13 -10.43
C ASP A 80 -13.28 3.68 -10.24
N GLU A 81 -14.13 2.97 -9.50
CA GLU A 81 -15.51 3.33 -9.17
C GLU A 81 -15.62 4.14 -7.85
N PHE A 82 -14.57 4.15 -7.02
CA PHE A 82 -14.58 4.72 -5.68
C PHE A 82 -13.30 5.53 -5.40
N SER A 83 -13.47 6.83 -5.14
CA SER A 83 -12.40 7.77 -4.83
C SER A 83 -12.49 8.28 -3.40
N GLU A 84 -11.41 8.88 -2.87
CA GLU A 84 -11.44 9.52 -1.54
C GLU A 84 -12.46 10.66 -1.45
N ALA A 85 -12.84 11.27 -2.58
CA ALA A 85 -13.86 12.31 -2.63
C ALA A 85 -15.27 11.76 -2.35
N ASP A 86 -15.47 10.45 -2.48
CA ASP A 86 -16.73 9.78 -2.16
C ASP A 86 -16.88 9.50 -0.65
N CYS A 87 -15.85 9.82 0.15
CA CYS A 87 -15.87 9.70 1.62
C CYS A 87 -16.39 10.98 2.34
N GLU A 88 -16.97 11.93 1.61
CA GLU A 88 -17.49 13.20 2.15
C GLU A 88 -18.95 13.15 2.60
#